data_AF-A0A673T656-F1
#
_entry.id   AF-A0A673T656-F1
#
_cell.length_a   1.000
_cell.length_b   1.000
_cell.length_c   1.000
_cell.angle_alpha   90.00
_cell.angle_beta   90.00
_cell.angle_gamma   90.00
#
_symmetry.space_group_name_H-M   'P 1'
#
loop_
_entity.id
_entity.type
_entity.pdbx_description
1 polymer ?
#
loop_
_entity_poly.entity_id
_entity_poly.type
_entity_poly.pdbx_seq_one_letter_code
_entity_poly.pdbx_strand_id
1 'polypeptide(L)'
;MASASAALPGRGAQNLLRFLRLVGQLKRVPRTGWVYRNVRSPESVSDHMYRMAVMALVTKDEHLNKDRCVRLALVHDMAECIVGDIAPADNIPKEEKHRREEEAMKQLTQLLPEDLRKELYELWEEYETQSSAEARFVKQLDQCEMVLQASEYEELENAPGRLQDFYDSTAASVGPSQPPSPPRAVLGIALLGLPSAQTVLHSMICIMRLVRFPFPLFQPRCLCLRQGACFCIRLTQPARLTSSSCTPQCFPPW
;
A
#
# COMPACT_ATOMS: atom_id res chain seq x y z
N MET A 1 -44.09 32.04 9.30
CA MET A 1 -42.62 32.12 9.36
C MET A 1 -42.19 31.66 10.75
N ALA A 2 -41.84 30.39 10.91
CA ALA A 2 -41.37 29.86 12.18
C ALA A 2 -39.84 29.87 12.19
N SER A 3 -39.31 30.44 13.28
CA SER A 3 -37.92 30.81 13.53
C SER A 3 -36.96 29.63 13.40
N ALA A 4 -35.85 29.87 12.69
CA ALA A 4 -34.68 29.00 12.68
C ALA A 4 -34.10 28.94 14.09
N SER A 5 -34.22 27.78 14.74
CA SER A 5 -33.55 27.49 16.00
C SER A 5 -32.04 27.49 15.77
N ALA A 6 -31.37 28.58 16.16
CA ALA A 6 -29.93 28.59 16.31
C ALA A 6 -29.53 27.45 17.25
N ALA A 7 -28.77 26.48 16.72
CA ALA A 7 -28.24 25.39 17.51
C ALA A 7 -27.43 25.97 18.68
N LEU A 8 -27.78 25.59 19.91
CA LEU A 8 -27.04 26.00 21.10
C LEU A 8 -25.56 25.63 20.91
N PRO A 9 -24.61 26.59 21.05
CA PRO A 9 -23.21 26.38 20.73
C PRO A 9 -22.57 25.19 21.48
N GLY A 10 -23.13 24.80 22.64
CA GLY A 10 -22.69 23.63 23.40
C GLY A 10 -22.95 22.27 22.72
N ARG A 11 -23.98 22.13 21.89
CA ARG A 11 -24.31 20.84 21.25
C ARG A 11 -23.35 20.50 20.11
N GLY A 12 -22.89 21.52 19.37
CA GLY A 12 -21.88 21.35 18.31
C GLY A 12 -20.53 20.90 18.86
N ALA A 13 -20.03 21.56 19.91
CA ALA A 13 -18.75 21.20 20.53
C ALA A 13 -18.77 19.79 21.17
N GLN A 14 -19.90 19.40 21.80
CA GLN A 14 -20.06 18.05 22.35
C GLN A 14 -20.06 16.98 21.27
N ASN A 15 -20.74 17.20 20.14
CA ASN A 15 -20.75 16.27 19.02
C ASN A 15 -19.37 16.15 18.37
N LEU A 16 -18.67 17.27 18.16
CA LEU A 16 -17.29 17.26 17.65
C LEU A 16 -16.36 16.49 18.59
N LEU A 17 -16.46 16.71 19.90
CA LEU A 17 -15.68 15.95 20.88
C LEU A 17 -15.99 14.45 20.84
N ARG A 18 -17.25 14.07 20.62
CA ARG A 18 -17.65 12.66 20.43
C ARG A 18 -17.06 12.08 19.15
N PHE A 19 -17.12 12.81 18.03
CA PHE A 19 -16.49 12.43 16.77
C PHE A 19 -14.99 12.20 16.96
N LEU A 20 -14.27 13.15 17.56
CA LEU A 20 -12.83 13.04 17.80
C LEU A 20 -12.47 11.87 18.75
N ARG A 21 -13.35 11.55 19.71
CA ARG A 21 -13.16 10.36 20.57
C ARG A 21 -13.34 9.06 19.80
N LEU A 22 -14.29 8.98 18.88
CA LEU A 22 -14.48 7.82 18.01
C LEU A 22 -13.27 7.66 17.08
N VAL A 23 -12.86 8.72 16.37
CA VAL A 23 -11.62 8.69 15.56
C VAL A 23 -10.41 8.27 16.42
N GLY A 24 -10.33 8.75 17.66
CA GLY A 24 -9.29 8.34 18.60
C GLY A 24 -9.31 6.85 19.02
N GLN A 25 -10.39 6.11 18.76
CA GLN A 25 -10.42 4.66 18.95
C GLN A 25 -9.52 3.92 17.95
N LEU A 26 -9.27 4.47 16.77
CA LEU A 26 -8.39 3.87 15.75
C LEU A 26 -6.98 3.61 16.26
N LYS A 27 -6.50 4.43 17.21
CA LYS A 27 -5.21 4.24 17.91
C LYS A 27 -5.13 2.96 18.74
N ARG A 28 -6.28 2.32 18.98
CA ARG A 28 -6.44 1.11 19.79
C ARG A 28 -7.05 -0.04 18.99
N VAL A 29 -7.25 0.14 17.69
CA VAL A 29 -7.60 -0.94 16.76
C VAL A 29 -6.29 -1.41 16.15
N PRO A 30 -5.71 -2.54 16.60
CA PRO A 30 -4.54 -3.11 15.95
C PRO A 30 -4.94 -3.66 14.58
N ARG A 31 -4.06 -3.53 13.59
CA ARG A 31 -4.27 -4.12 12.26
C ARG A 31 -4.33 -5.65 12.36
N THR A 32 -5.50 -6.22 12.09
CA THR A 32 -5.90 -7.61 12.35
C THR A 32 -5.03 -8.60 11.60
N GLY A 33 -4.57 -8.26 10.39
CA GLY A 33 -3.62 -9.08 9.62
C GLY A 33 -2.36 -9.43 10.42
N TRP A 34 -1.77 -8.45 11.11
CA TRP A 34 -0.58 -8.64 11.94
C TRP A 34 -0.88 -9.42 13.22
N VAL A 35 -2.02 -9.16 13.84
CA VAL A 35 -2.51 -9.89 15.04
C VAL A 35 -2.61 -11.38 14.72
N TYR A 36 -3.22 -11.74 13.59
CA TYR A 36 -3.38 -13.12 13.14
C TYR A 36 -2.08 -13.80 12.72
N ARG A 37 -1.00 -13.03 12.54
CA ARG A 37 0.36 -13.55 12.34
C ARG A 37 1.22 -13.44 13.59
N ASN A 38 0.63 -13.21 14.76
CA ASN A 38 1.33 -13.13 16.04
C ASN A 38 2.49 -12.11 16.06
N VAL A 39 2.39 -11.02 15.29
CA VAL A 39 3.31 -9.88 15.41
C VAL A 39 3.20 -9.34 16.84
N ARG A 40 4.34 -9.14 17.51
CA ARG A 40 4.37 -8.85 18.96
C ARG A 40 3.72 -7.52 19.33
N SER A 41 3.91 -6.49 18.52
CA SER A 41 3.40 -5.13 18.76
C SER A 41 2.92 -4.55 17.43
N PRO A 42 1.76 -5.01 16.95
CA PRO A 42 1.24 -4.60 15.66
C PRO A 42 0.85 -3.12 15.69
N GLU A 43 0.99 -2.46 14.55
CA GLU A 43 0.57 -1.08 14.35
C GLU A 43 -0.94 -0.92 14.56
N SER A 44 -1.36 0.29 14.86
CA SER A 44 -2.77 0.67 14.86
C SER A 44 -3.23 1.06 13.45
N VAL A 45 -4.54 1.01 13.20
CA VAL A 45 -5.13 1.51 11.93
C VAL A 45 -4.76 2.97 11.68
N SER A 46 -4.62 3.79 12.73
CA SER A 46 -4.17 5.17 12.57
C SER A 46 -2.71 5.33 12.18
N ASP A 47 -1.82 4.38 12.54
CA ASP A 47 -0.41 4.40 12.10
C ASP A 47 -0.32 4.12 10.60
N HIS A 48 -1.07 3.11 10.14
CA HIS A 48 -1.23 2.76 8.73
C HIS A 48 -1.70 3.97 7.89
N MET A 49 -2.84 4.57 8.27
CA MET A 49 -3.36 5.75 7.55
C MET A 49 -2.41 6.95 7.59
N TYR A 50 -1.66 7.14 8.69
CA TYR A 50 -0.66 8.19 8.78
C TYR A 50 0.45 8.01 7.73
N ARG A 51 1.05 6.81 7.65
CA ARG A 51 2.11 6.55 6.67
C ARG A 51 1.58 6.61 5.25
N MET A 52 0.36 6.14 4.98
CA MET A 52 -0.28 6.31 3.68
C MET A 52 -0.46 7.79 3.29
N ALA A 53 -0.88 8.65 4.21
CA ALA A 53 -1.00 10.09 3.95
C ALA A 53 0.37 10.73 3.63
N VAL A 54 1.43 10.31 4.33
CA VAL A 54 2.81 10.72 4.01
C VAL A 54 3.23 10.22 2.63
N MET A 55 2.95 8.95 2.29
CA MET A 55 3.21 8.40 0.95
C MET A 55 2.48 9.18 -0.13
N ALA A 56 1.20 9.52 0.11
CA ALA A 56 0.44 10.36 -0.78
C ALA A 56 1.14 11.71 -1.00
N LEU A 57 1.69 12.36 0.02
CA LEU A 57 2.43 13.63 -0.14
C LEU A 57 3.72 13.49 -0.97
N VAL A 58 4.49 12.40 -0.78
CA VAL A 58 5.83 12.27 -1.38
C VAL A 58 5.87 11.55 -2.73
N THR A 59 4.82 10.83 -3.11
CA THR A 59 4.72 10.18 -4.42
C THR A 59 4.18 11.15 -5.46
N LYS A 60 5.01 11.52 -6.43
CA LYS A 60 4.65 12.48 -7.49
C LYS A 60 3.76 11.85 -8.55
N ASP A 61 2.64 12.53 -8.83
CA ASP A 61 1.83 12.34 -10.03
C ASP A 61 1.20 13.68 -10.38
N GLU A 62 1.47 14.21 -11.58
CA GLU A 62 0.96 15.52 -12.01
C GLU A 62 -0.52 15.47 -12.41
N HIS A 63 -1.09 14.27 -12.57
CA HIS A 63 -2.48 14.07 -12.96
C HIS A 63 -3.43 13.86 -11.78
N LEU A 64 -2.93 13.83 -10.55
CA LEU A 64 -3.71 13.57 -9.34
C LEU A 64 -3.80 14.79 -8.44
N ASN A 65 -4.98 15.01 -7.85
CA ASN A 65 -5.11 15.95 -6.74
C ASN A 65 -4.53 15.35 -5.46
N LYS A 66 -3.31 15.78 -5.11
CA LYS A 66 -2.59 15.25 -3.93
C LYS A 66 -3.28 15.55 -2.60
N ASP A 67 -3.91 16.71 -2.46
CA ASP A 67 -4.69 17.05 -1.25
C ASP A 67 -5.89 16.12 -1.10
N ARG A 68 -6.55 15.76 -2.21
CA ARG A 68 -7.64 14.77 -2.21
C ARG A 68 -7.12 13.39 -1.85
N CYS A 69 -5.98 12.95 -2.40
CA CYS A 69 -5.35 11.67 -2.03
C CYS A 69 -5.03 11.58 -0.53
N VAL A 70 -4.52 12.66 0.06
CA VAL A 70 -4.24 12.72 1.51
C VAL A 70 -5.53 12.60 2.31
N ARG A 71 -6.59 13.32 1.93
CA ARG A 71 -7.90 13.23 2.60
C ARG A 71 -8.51 11.83 2.49
N LEU A 72 -8.42 11.19 1.32
CA LEU A 72 -8.85 9.80 1.11
C LEU A 72 -8.07 8.86 2.04
N ALA A 73 -6.75 8.95 2.07
CA ALA A 73 -5.90 8.11 2.94
C ALA A 73 -6.27 8.26 4.43
N LEU A 74 -6.60 9.47 4.88
CA LEU A 74 -6.98 9.74 6.28
C LEU A 74 -8.41 9.30 6.66
N VAL A 75 -9.27 9.03 5.67
CA VAL A 75 -10.71 8.76 5.89
C VAL A 75 -11.11 7.33 5.55
N HIS A 76 -10.38 6.64 4.67
CA HIS A 76 -10.84 5.37 4.11
C HIS A 76 -11.13 4.28 5.14
N ASP A 77 -10.26 4.09 6.15
CA ASP A 77 -10.46 3.11 7.23
C ASP A 77 -11.11 3.73 8.48
N MET A 78 -11.69 4.93 8.38
CA MET A 78 -12.26 5.62 9.55
C MET A 78 -13.45 4.87 10.16
N ALA A 79 -14.18 4.08 9.35
CA ALA A 79 -15.28 3.22 9.80
C ALA A 79 -14.84 2.17 10.85
N GLU A 80 -13.57 1.75 10.80
CA GLU A 80 -13.00 0.72 11.67
C GLU A 80 -12.95 1.15 13.14
N CYS A 81 -13.13 2.44 13.44
CA CYS A 81 -13.26 2.89 14.82
C CYS A 81 -14.49 2.29 15.53
N ILE A 82 -15.52 1.93 14.76
CA ILE A 82 -16.75 1.30 15.26
C ILE A 82 -16.76 -0.20 14.90
N VAL A 83 -16.40 -0.54 13.65
CA VAL A 83 -16.54 -1.91 13.13
C VAL A 83 -15.38 -2.82 13.56
N GLY A 84 -14.22 -2.25 13.84
CA GLY A 84 -12.94 -2.96 13.90
C GLY A 84 -12.36 -3.24 12.50
N ASP A 85 -11.09 -3.61 12.44
CA ASP A 85 -10.40 -4.01 11.21
C ASP A 85 -10.80 -5.45 10.84
N ILE A 86 -11.64 -5.58 9.80
CA ILE A 86 -12.12 -6.88 9.29
C ILE A 86 -11.11 -7.41 8.27
N ALA A 87 -10.42 -8.48 8.63
CA ALA A 87 -9.46 -9.16 7.77
C ALA A 87 -10.11 -10.27 6.92
N PRO A 88 -9.47 -10.71 5.81
CA PRO A 88 -9.98 -11.82 5.00
C PRO A 88 -10.24 -13.11 5.78
N ALA A 89 -9.48 -13.37 6.85
CA ALA A 89 -9.63 -14.54 7.70
C ALA A 89 -10.92 -14.54 8.55
N ASP A 90 -11.59 -13.39 8.69
CA ASP A 90 -12.86 -13.29 9.43
C ASP A 90 -14.06 -13.83 8.64
N ASN A 91 -13.87 -14.16 7.35
CA ASN A 91 -14.88 -14.74 6.46
C ASN A 91 -16.19 -13.93 6.39
N ILE A 92 -16.12 -12.60 6.56
CA ILE A 92 -17.26 -11.71 6.38
C ILE A 92 -17.44 -11.44 4.87
N PRO A 93 -18.63 -11.68 4.29
CA PRO A 93 -18.92 -11.36 2.90
C PRO A 93 -18.67 -9.88 2.60
N LYS A 94 -18.22 -9.57 1.38
CA LYS A 94 -17.89 -8.20 0.97
C LYS A 94 -19.10 -7.25 1.16
N GLU A 95 -20.29 -7.73 0.85
CA GLU A 95 -21.54 -6.97 0.97
C GLU A 95 -21.86 -6.65 2.43
N GLU A 96 -21.59 -7.59 3.35
CA GLU A 96 -21.82 -7.39 4.79
C GLU A 96 -20.75 -6.49 5.40
N LYS A 97 -19.48 -6.60 4.99
CA LYS A 97 -18.42 -5.66 5.37
C LYS A 97 -18.81 -4.24 4.97
N HIS A 98 -19.16 -4.06 3.69
CA HIS A 98 -19.56 -2.76 3.16
C HIS A 98 -20.78 -2.20 3.91
N ARG A 99 -21.82 -3.00 4.14
CA ARG A 99 -23.02 -2.56 4.89
C ARG A 99 -22.68 -2.10 6.32
N ARG A 100 -21.78 -2.80 7.02
CA ARG A 100 -21.35 -2.43 8.38
C ARG A 100 -20.57 -1.12 8.39
N GLU A 101 -19.64 -0.97 7.46
CA GLU A 101 -18.80 0.22 7.34
C GLU A 101 -19.59 1.44 6.89
N GLU A 102 -20.55 1.26 5.96
CA GLU A 102 -21.47 2.32 5.53
C GLU A 102 -22.29 2.85 6.71
N GLU A 103 -22.86 1.94 7.52
CA GLU A 103 -23.64 2.31 8.71
C GLU A 103 -22.75 3.00 9.75
N ALA A 104 -21.53 2.52 9.97
CA ALA A 104 -20.57 3.16 10.86
C ALA A 104 -20.19 4.57 10.40
N MET A 105 -19.95 4.77 9.10
CA MET A 105 -19.64 6.08 8.53
C MET A 105 -20.81 7.04 8.62
N LYS A 106 -22.05 6.57 8.40
CA LYS A 106 -23.25 7.38 8.63
C LYS A 106 -23.34 7.82 10.10
N GLN A 107 -23.17 6.91 11.05
CA GLN A 107 -23.20 7.22 12.48
C GLN A 107 -22.10 8.20 12.89
N LEU A 108 -20.90 8.03 12.35
CA LEU A 108 -19.75 8.87 12.66
C LEU A 108 -19.92 10.29 12.10
N THR A 109 -20.23 10.42 10.82
CA THR A 109 -20.33 11.70 10.12
C THR A 109 -21.57 12.51 10.52
N GLN A 110 -22.64 11.88 11.00
CA GLN A 110 -23.81 12.56 11.59
C GLN A 110 -23.47 13.46 12.80
N LEU A 111 -22.31 13.27 13.42
CA LEU A 111 -21.83 14.12 14.51
C LEU A 111 -21.25 15.46 14.02
N LEU A 112 -21.04 15.60 12.71
CA LEU A 112 -20.46 16.80 12.10
C LEU A 112 -21.54 17.71 11.50
N PRO A 113 -21.24 19.02 11.30
CA PRO A 113 -22.03 19.91 10.47
C PRO A 113 -22.25 19.35 9.05
N GLU A 114 -23.32 19.79 8.37
CA GLU A 114 -23.78 19.21 7.10
C GLU A 114 -22.70 19.16 6.01
N ASP A 115 -21.94 20.24 5.86
CA ASP A 115 -20.86 20.38 4.89
C ASP A 115 -19.73 19.36 5.13
N LEU A 116 -19.25 19.25 6.37
CA LEU A 116 -18.21 18.28 6.74
C LEU A 116 -18.71 16.84 6.73
N ARG A 117 -19.96 16.62 7.14
CA ARG A 117 -20.61 15.30 7.07
C ARG A 117 -20.61 14.79 5.63
N LYS A 118 -21.08 15.64 4.71
CA LYS A 118 -21.13 15.31 3.29
C LYS A 118 -19.72 15.03 2.74
N GLU A 119 -18.75 15.91 3.02
CA GLU A 119 -17.39 15.76 2.53
C GLU A 119 -16.73 14.43 2.96
N LEU A 120 -16.78 14.09 4.26
CA LEU A 120 -16.14 12.89 4.78
C LEU A 120 -16.85 11.61 4.30
N TYR A 121 -18.18 11.63 4.22
CA TYR A 121 -18.93 10.50 3.70
C TYR A 121 -18.63 10.26 2.21
N GLU A 122 -18.60 11.31 1.39
CA GLU A 122 -18.27 11.22 -0.03
C GLU A 122 -16.83 10.79 -0.26
N LEU A 123 -15.86 11.19 0.59
CA LEU A 123 -14.49 10.68 0.56
C LEU A 123 -14.43 9.17 0.77
N TRP A 124 -15.11 8.68 1.81
CA TRP A 124 -15.17 7.25 2.09
C TRP A 124 -15.85 6.47 0.96
N GLU A 125 -16.98 6.96 0.45
CA GLU A 125 -17.70 6.34 -0.66
C GLU A 125 -16.88 6.33 -1.96
N GLU A 126 -16.13 7.42 -2.24
CA GLU A 126 -15.21 7.52 -3.37
C GLU A 126 -14.14 6.42 -3.31
N TYR A 127 -13.56 6.19 -2.11
CA TYR A 127 -12.62 5.10 -1.89
C TYR A 127 -13.27 3.73 -2.04
N GLU A 128 -14.40 3.48 -1.38
CA GLU A 128 -15.09 2.17 -1.44
C GLU A 128 -15.48 1.77 -2.87
N THR A 129 -15.96 2.75 -3.66
CA THR A 129 -16.38 2.53 -5.05
C THR A 129 -15.23 2.60 -6.05
N GLN A 130 -14.03 3.05 -5.63
CA GLN A 130 -12.85 3.24 -6.48
C GLN A 130 -13.15 4.11 -7.72
N SER A 131 -14.03 5.10 -7.55
CA SER A 131 -14.65 5.85 -8.65
C SER A 131 -13.71 6.90 -9.29
N SER A 132 -12.67 7.34 -8.58
CA SER A 132 -11.69 8.33 -9.05
C SER A 132 -10.29 7.76 -9.29
N ALA A 133 -9.45 8.52 -10.00
CA ALA A 133 -8.04 8.15 -10.16
C ALA A 133 -7.29 8.23 -8.82
N GLU A 134 -7.65 9.19 -7.98
CA GLU A 134 -7.16 9.38 -6.62
C GLU A 134 -7.50 8.17 -5.73
N ALA A 135 -8.73 7.66 -5.75
CA ALA A 135 -9.13 6.49 -4.97
C ALA A 135 -8.36 5.23 -5.37
N ARG A 136 -8.18 5.02 -6.68
CA ARG A 136 -7.36 3.91 -7.21
C ARG A 136 -5.89 4.04 -6.82
N PHE A 137 -5.37 5.26 -6.85
CA PHE A 137 -4.00 5.54 -6.41
C PHE A 137 -3.83 5.30 -4.90
N VAL A 138 -4.77 5.76 -4.06
CA VAL A 138 -4.72 5.53 -2.60
C VAL A 138 -4.87 4.03 -2.28
N LYS A 139 -5.66 3.28 -3.05
CA LYS A 139 -5.75 1.82 -2.87
C LYS A 139 -4.43 1.11 -3.17
N GLN A 140 -3.68 1.62 -4.14
CA GLN A 140 -2.34 1.13 -4.40
C GLN A 140 -1.40 1.47 -3.24
N LEU A 141 -1.49 2.68 -2.68
CA LEU A 141 -0.71 3.08 -1.50
C LEU A 141 -0.99 2.16 -0.30
N ASP A 142 -2.26 1.83 -0.03
CA ASP A 142 -2.67 0.87 1.02
C ASP A 142 -1.92 -0.46 0.88
N GLN A 143 -1.92 -1.03 -0.33
CA GLN A 143 -1.20 -2.29 -0.61
C GLN A 143 0.31 -2.16 -0.46
N CYS A 144 0.90 -1.06 -0.93
CA CYS A 144 2.34 -0.84 -0.86
C CYS A 144 2.81 -0.61 0.58
N GLU A 145 2.04 0.13 1.36
CA GLU A 145 2.29 0.40 2.77
C GLU A 145 2.26 -0.91 3.56
N MET A 146 1.25 -1.76 3.32
CA MET A 146 1.11 -3.06 3.95
C MET A 146 2.31 -3.98 3.69
N VAL A 147 2.79 -4.09 2.44
CA VAL A 147 3.95 -4.95 2.15
C VAL A 147 5.27 -4.35 2.66
N LEU A 148 5.38 -3.03 2.76
CA LEU A 148 6.51 -2.37 3.41
C LEU A 148 6.53 -2.68 4.91
N GLN A 149 5.37 -2.60 5.57
CA GLN A 149 5.24 -2.95 6.97
C GLN A 149 5.57 -4.43 7.22
N ALA A 150 5.18 -5.33 6.30
CA ALA A 150 5.56 -6.74 6.37
C ALA A 150 7.08 -6.93 6.34
N SER A 151 7.84 -6.20 5.50
CA SER A 151 9.32 -6.22 5.52
C SER A 151 9.89 -5.76 6.84
N GLU A 152 9.40 -4.64 7.37
CA GLU A 152 9.90 -4.10 8.63
C GLU A 152 9.65 -5.06 9.80
N TYR A 153 8.49 -5.73 9.86
CA TYR A 153 8.25 -6.73 10.91
C TYR A 153 9.14 -7.96 10.80
N GLU A 154 9.39 -8.46 9.59
CA GLU A 154 10.34 -9.57 9.41
C GLU A 154 11.76 -9.19 9.81
N GLU A 155 12.19 -7.96 9.49
CA GLU A 155 13.50 -7.43 9.91
C GLU A 155 13.59 -7.30 11.44
N LEU A 156 12.58 -6.70 12.08
CA LEU A 156 12.53 -6.53 13.54
C LEU A 156 12.54 -7.87 14.30
N GLU A 157 11.90 -8.89 13.73
CA GLU A 157 11.80 -10.22 14.33
C GLU A 157 12.91 -11.18 13.87
N ASN A 158 13.82 -10.73 13.00
CA ASN A 158 14.85 -11.56 12.36
C ASN A 158 14.28 -12.84 11.72
N ALA A 159 13.12 -12.72 11.06
CA ALA A 159 12.36 -13.83 10.50
C ALA A 159 12.03 -13.60 9.00
N PRO A 160 13.05 -13.61 8.12
CA PRO A 160 12.85 -13.34 6.70
C PRO A 160 11.92 -14.38 6.06
N GLY A 161 10.96 -13.90 5.27
CA GLY A 161 9.94 -14.70 4.56
C GLY A 161 8.72 -15.11 5.41
N ARG A 162 8.67 -14.77 6.70
CA ARG A 162 7.58 -15.19 7.61
C ARG A 162 6.19 -14.66 7.21
N LEU A 163 6.14 -13.49 6.57
CA LEU A 163 4.92 -12.75 6.20
C LEU A 163 4.73 -12.72 4.67
N GLN A 164 5.21 -13.75 3.97
CA GLN A 164 5.16 -13.85 2.51
C GLN A 164 3.74 -13.79 1.93
N ASP A 165 2.75 -14.26 2.69
CA ASP A 165 1.34 -14.26 2.30
C ASP A 165 0.79 -12.86 1.97
N PHE A 166 1.28 -11.80 2.64
CA PHE A 166 0.93 -10.42 2.30
C PHE A 166 1.43 -10.01 0.92
N TYR A 167 2.64 -10.45 0.54
CA TYR A 167 3.19 -10.20 -0.78
C TYR A 167 2.43 -10.98 -1.85
N ASP A 168 2.04 -12.22 -1.56
CA ASP A 168 1.31 -13.05 -2.51
C ASP A 168 -0.10 -12.48 -2.75
N SER A 169 -0.74 -11.92 -1.72
CA SER A 169 -2.06 -11.28 -1.83
C SER A 169 -2.08 -10.07 -2.77
N THR A 170 -0.96 -9.35 -2.90
CA THR A 170 -0.87 -8.19 -3.81
C THR A 170 -0.62 -8.61 -5.27
N ALA A 171 -0.19 -9.85 -5.53
CA ALA A 171 0.06 -10.34 -6.89
C ALA A 171 -1.22 -10.49 -7.74
N ALA A 172 -2.36 -10.77 -7.11
CA ALA A 172 -3.65 -10.82 -7.80
C ALA A 172 -4.19 -9.42 -8.17
N SER A 173 -3.70 -8.37 -7.49
CA SER A 173 -4.16 -6.98 -7.65
C SER A 173 -3.36 -6.21 -8.71
N VAL A 174 -2.10 -6.60 -8.91
CA VAL A 174 -1.22 -6.09 -9.96
C VAL A 174 -1.38 -7.02 -11.17
N GLY A 175 -2.18 -6.63 -12.16
CA GLY A 175 -2.38 -7.41 -13.39
C GLY A 175 -1.04 -7.76 -14.09
N PRO A 176 -1.02 -8.70 -15.05
CA PRO A 176 0.20 -9.09 -15.74
C PRO A 176 0.82 -7.89 -16.44
N SER A 177 1.86 -7.30 -15.84
CA SER A 177 2.65 -6.27 -16.47
C SER A 177 3.39 -6.90 -17.65
N GLN A 178 3.27 -6.31 -18.83
CA GLN A 178 4.26 -6.50 -19.90
C GLN A 178 5.66 -6.38 -19.27
N PRO A 179 6.58 -7.33 -19.52
CA PRO A 179 7.90 -7.26 -18.92
C PRO A 179 8.56 -5.94 -19.32
N PRO A 180 9.09 -5.16 -18.37
CA PRO A 180 9.87 -3.99 -18.73
C PRO A 180 11.03 -4.44 -19.60
N SER A 181 11.25 -3.74 -20.71
CA SER A 181 12.46 -3.89 -21.52
C SER A 181 13.68 -3.70 -20.60
N PRO A 182 14.74 -4.52 -20.76
CA PRO A 182 15.80 -4.58 -19.77
C PRO A 182 16.51 -3.22 -19.67
N PRO A 183 16.53 -2.56 -18.50
CA PRO A 183 17.37 -1.39 -18.30
C PRO A 183 18.83 -1.85 -18.21
N ARG A 184 19.69 -1.19 -18.99
CA ARG A 184 21.14 -1.31 -18.88
C ARG A 184 21.56 -1.10 -17.43
N ALA A 185 22.35 -2.04 -16.91
CA ALA A 185 22.89 -2.04 -15.56
C ALA A 185 23.45 -0.68 -15.15
N VAL A 186 22.77 0.00 -14.23
CA VAL A 186 23.39 0.97 -13.32
C VAL A 186 22.68 0.83 -11.98
N LEU A 187 23.41 0.28 -11.01
CA LEU A 187 23.08 0.36 -9.59
C LEU A 187 23.24 1.83 -9.18
N GLY A 188 22.13 2.56 -9.23
CA GLY A 188 22.01 3.93 -8.76
C GLY A 188 20.54 4.19 -8.50
N ILE A 189 20.18 4.43 -7.24
CA ILE A 189 18.84 4.86 -6.85
C ILE A 189 18.63 6.26 -7.47
N ALA A 190 18.13 6.27 -8.70
CA ALA A 190 17.61 7.45 -9.36
C ALA A 190 16.10 7.43 -9.21
N LEU A 191 15.61 7.97 -8.09
CA LEU A 191 14.19 8.33 -7.88
C LEU A 191 13.76 9.55 -8.75
N LEU A 192 14.57 9.93 -9.74
CA LEU A 192 14.32 11.07 -10.63
C LEU A 192 14.04 10.55 -12.03
N GLY A 193 12.75 10.33 -12.34
CA GLY A 193 12.28 10.11 -13.71
C GLY A 193 11.50 8.82 -13.98
N LEU A 194 10.78 8.26 -12.99
CA LEU A 194 9.87 7.13 -13.24
C LEU A 194 8.52 7.61 -13.82
N PRO A 195 7.91 6.86 -14.78
CA PRO A 195 6.71 7.27 -15.49
C PRO A 195 5.46 7.00 -14.63
N SER A 196 4.75 8.04 -14.18
CA SER A 196 3.56 7.98 -13.30
C SER A 196 3.78 7.35 -11.91
N ALA A 197 3.01 7.81 -10.92
CA ALA A 197 3.12 7.29 -9.54
C ALA A 197 2.85 5.78 -9.45
N GLN A 198 2.01 5.28 -10.35
CA GLN A 198 1.66 3.86 -10.44
C GLN A 198 2.89 2.98 -10.75
N THR A 199 3.81 3.42 -11.60
CA THR A 199 5.04 2.65 -11.90
C THR A 199 6.02 2.64 -10.73
N VAL A 200 6.13 3.75 -10.00
CA VAL A 200 6.97 3.84 -8.79
C VAL A 200 6.50 2.81 -7.77
N LEU A 201 5.19 2.76 -7.53
CA LEU A 201 4.64 1.88 -6.53
C LEU A 201 4.74 0.40 -6.90
N HIS A 202 4.44 0.07 -8.17
CA HIS A 202 4.68 -1.28 -8.68
C HIS A 202 6.15 -1.68 -8.56
N SER A 203 7.06 -0.75 -8.86
CA SER A 203 8.50 -0.98 -8.75
C SER A 203 8.91 -1.20 -7.30
N MET A 204 8.36 -0.45 -6.34
CA MET A 204 8.62 -0.66 -4.90
C MET A 204 8.13 -2.05 -4.45
N ILE A 205 6.90 -2.44 -4.78
CA ILE A 205 6.37 -3.77 -4.47
C ILE A 205 7.25 -4.87 -5.08
N CYS A 206 7.65 -4.72 -6.34
CA CYS A 206 8.54 -5.66 -7.02
C CYS A 206 9.95 -5.71 -6.41
N ILE A 207 10.54 -4.57 -6.05
CA ILE A 207 11.85 -4.50 -5.39
C ILE A 207 11.80 -5.20 -4.03
N MET A 208 10.77 -4.93 -3.23
CA MET A 208 10.61 -5.58 -1.92
C MET A 208 10.46 -7.10 -2.04
N ARG A 209 9.87 -7.61 -3.13
CA ARG A 209 9.86 -9.05 -3.45
C ARG A 209 11.24 -9.60 -3.82
N LEU A 210 12.05 -8.84 -4.55
CA LEU A 210 13.35 -9.30 -5.06
C LEU A 210 14.48 -9.24 -4.02
N VAL A 211 14.46 -8.25 -3.11
CA VAL A 211 15.55 -8.00 -2.15
C VAL A 211 15.53 -8.96 -0.94
N ARG A 212 14.41 -9.67 -0.71
CA ARG A 212 14.22 -10.58 0.44
C ARG A 212 14.88 -11.95 0.34
N PHE A 213 15.24 -12.40 -0.86
CA PHE A 213 16.00 -13.64 -0.97
C PHE A 213 17.49 -13.33 -0.79
N PRO A 214 18.15 -13.84 0.27
CA PRO A 214 19.60 -13.96 0.20
C PRO A 214 19.86 -14.83 -1.03
N PHE A 215 20.53 -14.27 -2.04
CA PHE A 215 21.01 -15.04 -3.18
C PHE A 215 21.66 -16.31 -2.61
N PRO A 216 21.12 -17.52 -2.86
CA PRO A 216 21.89 -18.70 -2.54
C PRO A 216 23.14 -18.60 -3.39
N LEU A 217 24.30 -18.75 -2.74
CA LEU A 217 25.59 -18.92 -3.40
C LEU A 217 25.41 -19.85 -4.62
N PHE A 218 25.54 -19.27 -5.81
CA PHE A 218 25.79 -19.92 -7.09
C PHE A 218 24.97 -21.19 -7.41
N GLN A 219 23.92 -21.03 -8.22
CA GLN A 219 23.88 -21.73 -9.51
C GLN A 219 23.35 -20.77 -10.60
N PRO A 220 24.07 -20.57 -11.71
CA PRO A 220 23.61 -19.71 -12.79
C PRO A 220 22.50 -20.42 -13.55
N ARG A 221 21.24 -20.13 -13.23
CA ARG A 221 20.17 -20.35 -14.20
C ARG A 221 20.21 -19.20 -15.20
N CYS A 222 20.78 -19.48 -16.37
CA CYS A 222 20.71 -18.59 -17.52
C CYS A 222 19.25 -18.26 -17.83
N LEU A 223 18.85 -16.99 -17.67
CA LEU A 223 17.59 -16.51 -18.20
C LEU A 223 17.78 -16.35 -19.72
N CYS A 224 17.30 -17.31 -20.50
CA CYS A 224 17.33 -17.26 -21.94
C CYS A 224 16.21 -16.32 -22.42
N LEU A 225 16.53 -15.04 -22.68
CA LEU A 225 15.63 -14.15 -23.42
C LEU A 225 15.55 -14.66 -24.87
N ARG A 226 14.33 -14.84 -25.40
CA ARG A 226 14.08 -15.19 -26.82
C ARG A 226 14.57 -14.06 -27.73
N GLN A 227 15.88 -13.98 -27.94
CA GLN A 227 16.64 -13.31 -29.01
C GLN A 227 18.13 -13.32 -28.63
N GLY A 228 18.78 -14.49 -28.69
CA GLY A 228 20.19 -14.63 -29.07
C GLY A 228 21.32 -13.96 -28.27
N ALA A 229 21.12 -13.46 -27.05
CA ALA A 229 22.21 -12.89 -26.24
C ALA A 229 22.24 -13.47 -24.81
N CYS A 230 23.27 -14.28 -24.52
CA CYS A 230 23.60 -14.70 -23.15
C CYS A 230 24.48 -13.63 -22.49
N PHE A 231 24.02 -13.05 -21.38
CA PHE A 231 24.85 -12.23 -20.49
C PHE A 231 25.14 -13.01 -19.20
N CYS A 232 26.42 -13.34 -18.96
CA CYS A 232 26.90 -13.79 -17.66
C CYS A 232 27.46 -12.59 -16.90
N ILE A 233 26.78 -12.14 -15.84
CA ILE A 233 27.32 -11.13 -14.94
C ILE A 233 28.15 -11.85 -13.87
N ARG A 234 29.49 -11.78 -13.97
CA ARG A 234 30.38 -12.05 -12.82
C ARG A 234 30.53 -10.76 -12.02
N LEU A 235 30.05 -10.75 -10.77
CA LEU A 235 30.40 -9.72 -9.81
C LEU A 235 31.55 -10.24 -8.94
N THR A 236 32.78 -9.88 -9.30
CA THR A 236 33.93 -9.90 -8.38
C THR A 236 34.39 -8.46 -8.18
N GLN A 237 34.30 -7.95 -6.95
CA GLN A 237 34.90 -6.65 -6.57
C GLN A 237 36.44 -6.68 -6.73
N PRO A 238 37.14 -5.53 -6.71
CA PRO A 238 37.03 -4.40 -7.63
C PRO A 238 38.37 -4.20 -8.35
N ALA A 239 38.50 -4.53 -9.63
CA ALA A 239 39.63 -4.06 -10.45
C ALA A 239 39.37 -4.28 -11.95
N ARG A 240 39.47 -3.18 -12.71
CA ARG A 240 39.64 -3.10 -14.18
C ARG A 240 38.54 -3.71 -15.06
N LEU A 241 37.90 -2.84 -15.85
CA LEU A 241 37.15 -3.21 -17.03
C LEU A 241 38.13 -3.69 -18.12
N THR A 242 38.08 -4.97 -18.47
CA THR A 242 38.58 -5.46 -19.76
C THR A 242 37.45 -6.20 -20.46
N SER A 243 37.06 -5.72 -21.64
CA SER A 243 36.11 -6.39 -22.52
C SER A 243 36.81 -7.53 -23.26
N SER A 244 36.39 -8.77 -23.05
CA SER A 244 36.71 -9.89 -23.95
C SER A 244 35.41 -10.53 -24.42
N SER A 245 35.26 -10.65 -25.75
CA SER A 245 34.18 -11.39 -26.40
C SER A 245 34.33 -12.89 -26.13
N CYS A 246 33.28 -13.54 -25.61
CA CYS A 246 33.22 -15.00 -25.53
C CYS A 246 32.49 -15.54 -26.77
N THR A 247 33.16 -16.43 -27.51
CA THR A 247 32.58 -17.24 -28.59
C THR A 247 31.73 -18.40 -28.02
N PRO A 248 30.69 -18.86 -28.74
CA PRO A 248 29.78 -19.89 -28.26
C PRO A 248 30.30 -21.29 -28.62
N GLN A 249 30.87 -21.99 -27.65
CA GLN A 249 31.01 -23.45 -27.71
C GLN A 249 30.78 -24.01 -26.32
N CYS A 250 29.59 -24.54 -26.05
CA CYS A 250 29.32 -25.56 -25.04
C CYS A 250 27.89 -26.09 -25.22
N PHE A 251 27.74 -27.24 -25.89
CA PHE A 251 26.92 -28.42 -25.52
C PHE A 251 26.75 -29.33 -26.76
N PRO A 252 27.09 -30.65 -26.70
CA PRO A 252 26.57 -31.63 -27.65
C PRO A 252 25.16 -32.10 -27.22
N PRO A 253 24.36 -32.68 -28.14
CA PRO A 253 22.98 -33.06 -27.85
C PRO A 253 22.94 -34.35 -27.01
N TRP A 254 22.02 -34.44 -26.06
CA TRP A 254 21.06 -35.53 -25.78
C TRP A 254 20.21 -35.13 -24.56
#